data_AF-Q5MJ41-F1
#
_entry.id   AF-Q5MJ41-F1
#
_cell.length_a   1.000
_cell.length_b   1.000
_cell.length_c   1.000
_cell.angle_alpha   90.00
_cell.angle_beta   90.00
_cell.angle_gamma   90.00
#
_symmetry.space_group_name_H-M   'P 1'
#
loop_
_entity.id
_entity.type
_entity.pdbx_description
1 polymer ?
#
loop_
_entity_poly.entity_id
_entity_poly.type
_entity_poly.pdbx_seq_one_letter_code
_entity_poly.pdbx_strand_id
1 'polypeptide(L)'
;NKLAYANNLSLTKSRDNFYLFDTLEGNYSLENSSEKNNTTVRQNKPQRSRKSNFFFNVIDAENKLLEVDFENTPIASIVYDIGHELGIDMFISSPLESAGNATFKAKNISFDNLLVKLFESKMDSKTVANNSSQPQQFSNDTSSNSAGDSYTFMKNGSIYYFGTKNQLVVRNVKVIPLMHRSIELLGNPTSEGRSSGRLNNSNTNNYTNNSSDNKSNSNTNNYQSQGNDSSSGKDNASSQSILSIVPAEITKDLDIKVDKELNSFVVNGPAANIDRFESFIKYIDKAVPVILIEVMLLEVSKSATIETGFSAGIGDKPVTTKGTVFPNSDIV
;
A
#
# COMPACT_ATOMS: atom_id res chain seq x y z
N ASN A 1 -13.20 -32.75 -45.49
CA ASN A 1 -13.46 -31.84 -44.35
C ASN A 1 -14.87 -31.96 -43.74
N LYS A 2 -15.97 -31.87 -44.50
CA LYS A 2 -17.32 -31.89 -43.90
C LYS A 2 -17.67 -33.15 -43.07
N LEU A 3 -17.17 -34.33 -43.49
CA LEU A 3 -17.40 -35.60 -42.80
C LEU A 3 -16.74 -35.66 -41.41
N ALA A 4 -15.51 -35.16 -41.29
CA ALA A 4 -14.79 -35.12 -40.00
C ALA A 4 -15.47 -34.15 -39.04
N TYR A 5 -15.85 -32.97 -39.55
CA TYR A 5 -16.55 -31.95 -38.78
C TYR A 5 -17.91 -32.42 -38.24
N ALA A 6 -18.69 -33.15 -39.06
CA ALA A 6 -19.99 -33.69 -38.64
C ALA A 6 -19.90 -34.75 -37.53
N ASN A 7 -18.73 -35.38 -37.38
CA ASN A 7 -18.50 -36.46 -36.41
C ASN A 7 -17.58 -36.03 -35.25
N ASN A 8 -17.34 -34.73 -35.07
CA ASN A 8 -16.43 -34.20 -34.04
C ASN A 8 -15.01 -34.83 -34.11
N LEU A 9 -14.53 -35.10 -35.33
CA LEU A 9 -13.18 -35.62 -35.60
C LEU A 9 -12.30 -34.52 -36.19
N SER A 10 -11.04 -34.48 -35.75
CA SER A 10 -10.02 -33.64 -36.37
C SER A 10 -9.42 -34.35 -37.58
N LEU A 11 -9.27 -33.63 -38.70
CA LEU A 11 -8.62 -34.13 -39.91
C LEU A 11 -7.21 -33.54 -40.00
N THR A 12 -6.20 -34.39 -39.95
CA THR A 12 -4.80 -33.98 -40.17
C THR A 12 -4.28 -34.67 -41.42
N LYS A 13 -3.73 -33.90 -42.36
CA LYS A 13 -3.07 -34.46 -43.55
C LYS A 13 -1.61 -34.78 -43.20
N SER A 14 -1.23 -36.04 -43.27
CA SER A 14 0.16 -36.48 -43.09
C SER A 14 1.02 -36.05 -44.28
N ARG A 15 2.35 -36.02 -44.07
CA ARG A 15 3.35 -35.75 -45.11
C ARG A 15 3.25 -36.73 -46.29
N ASP A 16 2.77 -37.93 -46.01
CA ASP A 16 2.59 -39.01 -46.99
C ASP A 16 1.22 -38.94 -47.72
N ASN A 17 0.56 -37.78 -47.73
CA ASN A 17 -0.78 -37.57 -48.31
C ASN A 17 -1.93 -38.40 -47.71
N PHE A 18 -1.70 -39.14 -46.62
CA PHE A 18 -2.78 -39.79 -45.88
C PHE A 18 -3.55 -38.81 -45.00
N TYR A 19 -4.83 -39.10 -44.80
CA TYR A 19 -5.72 -38.34 -43.94
C TYR A 19 -5.91 -39.09 -42.63
N LEU A 20 -5.46 -38.50 -41.53
CA LEU A 20 -5.63 -39.02 -40.18
C LEU A 20 -6.86 -38.37 -39.53
N PHE A 21 -7.72 -39.20 -38.96
CA PHE A 21 -8.88 -38.76 -38.18
C PHE A 21 -8.61 -39.05 -36.70
N ASP A 22 -8.70 -38.03 -35.85
CA ASP A 22 -8.50 -38.17 -34.41
C ASP A 22 -9.69 -37.56 -33.65
N THR A 23 -10.06 -38.15 -32.51
CA THR A 23 -11.15 -37.63 -31.68
C THR A 23 -10.73 -36.36 -30.97
N LEU A 24 -11.57 -35.31 -31.02
CA LEU A 24 -11.28 -34.01 -30.38
C LEU A 24 -11.09 -34.13 -28.85
N GLU A 25 -11.71 -35.14 -28.24
CA GLU A 25 -11.42 -35.55 -26.87
C GLU A 25 -10.32 -36.60 -26.91
N GLY A 26 -9.14 -36.27 -26.39
CA GLY A 26 -8.01 -37.17 -26.33
C GLY A 26 -8.35 -38.40 -25.50
N ASN A 27 -8.71 -39.49 -26.19
CA ASN A 27 -8.94 -40.80 -25.62
C ASN A 27 -7.68 -41.64 -25.87
N TYR A 28 -7.12 -42.18 -24.78
CA TYR A 28 -5.91 -42.99 -24.82
C TYR A 28 -6.21 -44.33 -25.49
N SER A 29 -5.64 -44.59 -26.66
CA SER A 29 -5.51 -45.96 -27.15
C SER A 29 -4.26 -46.58 -26.50
N LEU A 30 -4.46 -47.55 -25.61
CA LEU A 30 -3.41 -48.54 -25.35
C LEU A 30 -3.34 -49.44 -26.59
N GLU A 31 -2.28 -49.28 -27.38
CA GLU A 31 -1.99 -50.18 -28.46
C GLU A 31 -1.42 -51.47 -27.87
N ASN A 32 -2.25 -52.51 -27.76
CA ASN A 32 -1.80 -53.88 -27.50
C ASN A 32 -1.12 -54.41 -28.76
N SER A 33 0.16 -54.08 -28.95
CA SER A 33 1.00 -54.76 -29.94
C SER A 33 1.27 -56.18 -29.45
N SER A 34 0.45 -57.11 -29.96
CA SER A 34 0.71 -58.54 -29.84
C SER A 34 1.85 -58.90 -30.78
N GLU A 35 3.11 -58.69 -30.38
CA GLU A 35 4.23 -59.40 -30.98
C GLU A 35 5.49 -59.33 -30.10
N LYS A 36 6.17 -60.48 -30.06
CA LYS A 36 7.30 -60.78 -29.18
C LYS A 36 8.55 -60.02 -29.60
N ASN A 37 9.37 -59.75 -28.58
CA ASN A 37 10.80 -59.42 -28.60
C ASN A 37 11.19 -57.94 -28.66
N ASN A 38 11.42 -57.42 -27.44
CA ASN A 38 12.54 -56.57 -27.04
C ASN A 38 12.81 -55.33 -27.91
N THR A 39 12.03 -54.27 -27.68
CA THR A 39 12.38 -52.92 -28.09
C THR A 39 12.13 -51.95 -26.95
N THR A 40 13.12 -51.10 -26.68
CA THR A 40 13.08 -50.05 -25.67
C THR A 40 11.87 -49.14 -25.89
N VAL A 41 10.98 -49.08 -24.90
CA VAL A 41 9.81 -48.21 -24.86
C VAL A 41 10.28 -46.75 -24.89
N ARG A 42 10.37 -46.16 -26.08
CA ARG A 42 10.37 -44.71 -26.21
C ARG A 42 8.93 -44.28 -26.00
N GLN A 43 8.62 -43.83 -24.79
CA GLN A 43 7.34 -43.17 -24.52
C GLN A 43 7.23 -41.97 -25.45
N ASN A 44 6.43 -42.11 -26.51
CA ASN A 44 6.03 -40.98 -27.33
C ASN A 44 5.28 -40.03 -26.41
N LYS A 45 5.86 -38.85 -26.18
CA LYS A 45 5.23 -37.76 -25.44
C LYS A 45 3.84 -37.53 -26.05
N PRO A 46 2.73 -37.74 -25.33
CA PRO A 46 1.40 -37.58 -25.90
C PRO A 46 1.23 -36.14 -26.38
N GLN A 47 1.24 -35.95 -27.70
CA GLN A 47 0.92 -34.68 -28.35
C GLN A 47 -0.58 -34.48 -28.24
N ARG A 48 -1.01 -33.96 -27.09
CA ARG A 48 -2.40 -33.57 -26.87
C ARG A 48 -2.62 -32.27 -27.65
N SER A 49 -3.00 -32.38 -28.93
CA SER A 49 -3.47 -31.21 -29.68
C SER A 49 -4.87 -30.84 -29.16
N ARG A 50 -4.91 -30.23 -27.98
CA ARG A 50 -6.10 -29.52 -27.52
C ARG A 50 -6.22 -28.30 -28.43
N LYS A 51 -7.20 -28.32 -29.34
CA LYS A 51 -7.61 -27.08 -30.00
C LYS A 51 -8.34 -26.23 -28.97
N SER A 52 -7.89 -24.99 -28.80
CA SER A 52 -8.53 -24.03 -27.91
C SER A 52 -9.96 -23.74 -28.40
N ASN A 53 -10.90 -23.59 -27.46
CA ASN A 53 -12.29 -23.21 -27.77
C ASN A 53 -12.47 -21.69 -27.88
N PHE A 54 -11.38 -20.92 -27.84
CA PHE A 54 -11.37 -19.46 -27.86
C PHE A 54 -10.35 -18.94 -28.85
N PHE A 55 -10.55 -17.70 -29.30
CA PHE A 55 -9.72 -17.07 -30.31
C PHE A 55 -8.49 -16.42 -29.67
N PHE A 56 -7.31 -16.78 -30.17
CA PHE A 56 -6.09 -16.05 -29.94
C PHE A 56 -5.19 -16.17 -31.18
N ASN A 57 -4.35 -15.16 -31.39
CA ASN A 57 -3.36 -15.14 -32.45
C ASN A 57 -2.03 -14.64 -31.89
N VAL A 58 -0.94 -15.34 -32.23
CA VAL A 58 0.41 -14.93 -31.83
C VAL A 58 0.92 -13.93 -32.86
N ILE A 59 1.07 -12.67 -32.43
CA ILE A 59 1.62 -11.61 -33.28
C ILE A 59 3.15 -11.74 -33.29
N ASP A 60 3.75 -11.95 -32.12
CA ASP A 60 5.19 -12.05 -31.93
C ASP A 60 5.51 -13.07 -30.83
N ALA A 61 6.25 -14.11 -31.18
CA ALA A 61 6.65 -15.15 -30.25
C ALA A 61 7.80 -14.72 -29.31
N GLU A 62 8.70 -13.83 -29.76
CA GLU A 62 9.87 -13.41 -28.97
C GLU A 62 9.44 -12.46 -27.85
N ASN A 63 8.65 -11.45 -28.20
CA ASN A 63 8.08 -10.50 -27.24
C ASN A 63 6.80 -11.01 -26.57
N LYS A 64 6.37 -12.23 -26.91
CA LYS A 64 5.16 -12.89 -26.38
C LYS A 64 3.92 -12.01 -26.53
N LEU A 65 3.77 -11.38 -27.69
CA LEU A 65 2.65 -10.51 -28.03
C LEU A 65 1.53 -11.29 -28.71
N LEU A 66 0.32 -11.03 -28.24
CA LEU A 66 -0.87 -11.79 -28.58
C LEU A 66 -2.03 -10.84 -28.90
N GLU A 67 -2.85 -11.24 -29.86
CA GLU A 67 -4.23 -10.77 -30.01
C GLU A 67 -5.15 -11.83 -29.39
N VAL A 68 -6.06 -11.40 -28.53
CA VAL A 68 -6.92 -12.30 -27.75
C VAL A 68 -8.36 -11.80 -27.73
N ASP A 69 -9.30 -12.74 -27.87
CA ASP A 69 -10.73 -12.48 -27.71
C ASP A 69 -11.37 -13.62 -26.90
N PHE A 70 -11.56 -13.34 -25.61
CA PHE A 70 -12.08 -14.30 -24.63
C PHE A 70 -13.46 -13.87 -24.16
N GLU A 71 -14.44 -14.75 -24.29
CA GLU A 71 -15.78 -14.57 -23.76
C GLU A 71 -16.10 -15.70 -22.77
N ASN A 72 -16.15 -15.39 -21.48
CA ASN A 72 -16.44 -16.34 -20.40
C ASN A 72 -15.61 -17.63 -20.45
N THR A 73 -14.34 -17.53 -20.80
CA THR A 73 -13.45 -18.68 -20.99
C THR A 73 -12.77 -19.08 -19.66
N PRO A 74 -12.59 -20.38 -19.36
CA PRO A 74 -11.83 -20.82 -18.20
C PRO A 74 -10.38 -20.33 -18.23
N ILE A 75 -9.89 -19.79 -17.11
CA ILE A 75 -8.49 -19.31 -17.00
C ILE A 75 -7.50 -20.45 -17.22
N ALA A 76 -7.81 -21.65 -16.75
CA ALA A 76 -6.96 -22.83 -16.94
C ALA A 76 -6.70 -23.12 -18.43
N SER A 77 -7.73 -23.09 -19.29
CA SER A 77 -7.54 -23.31 -20.73
C SER A 77 -6.73 -22.19 -21.38
N ILE A 78 -6.94 -20.94 -20.96
CA ILE A 78 -6.16 -19.79 -21.46
C ILE A 78 -4.67 -19.98 -21.17
N VAL A 79 -4.33 -20.31 -19.92
CA VAL A 79 -2.93 -20.49 -19.49
C VAL A 79 -2.29 -21.68 -20.21
N TYR A 80 -2.98 -22.81 -20.30
CA TYR A 80 -2.42 -24.02 -20.93
C TYR A 80 -2.23 -23.89 -22.44
N ASP A 81 -3.24 -23.39 -23.17
CA ASP A 81 -3.19 -23.34 -24.63
C ASP A 81 -2.22 -22.26 -25.12
N ILE A 82 -2.26 -21.06 -24.52
CA ILE A 82 -1.34 -19.97 -24.89
C ILE A 82 0.09 -20.27 -24.42
N GLY A 83 0.24 -20.84 -23.22
CA GLY A 83 1.56 -21.24 -22.71
C GLY A 83 2.21 -22.31 -23.58
N HIS A 84 1.43 -23.26 -24.10
CA HIS A 84 1.92 -24.26 -25.05
C HIS A 84 2.30 -23.64 -26.40
N GLU A 85 1.47 -22.76 -26.97
CA GLU A 85 1.76 -22.11 -28.26
C GLU A 85 3.00 -21.22 -28.20
N LEU A 86 3.19 -20.49 -27.10
CA LEU A 86 4.36 -19.64 -26.89
C LEU A 86 5.61 -20.42 -26.43
N GLY A 87 5.50 -21.73 -26.18
CA GLY A 87 6.62 -22.54 -25.70
C GLY A 87 7.14 -22.12 -24.34
N ILE A 88 6.25 -21.71 -23.43
CA ILE A 88 6.62 -21.18 -22.12
C ILE A 88 6.78 -22.32 -21.12
N ASP A 89 7.87 -22.27 -20.34
CA ASP A 89 8.09 -23.18 -19.23
C ASP A 89 7.17 -22.81 -18.06
N MET A 90 6.32 -23.75 -17.65
CA MET A 90 5.32 -23.53 -16.60
C MET A 90 5.40 -24.60 -15.51
N PHE A 91 5.29 -24.18 -14.26
CA PHE A 91 5.17 -25.02 -13.07
C PHE A 91 3.83 -24.75 -12.38
N ILE A 92 2.94 -25.74 -12.39
CA ILE A 92 1.59 -25.62 -11.82
C ILE A 92 1.57 -26.42 -10.52
N SER A 93 1.43 -25.71 -9.40
CA SER A 93 1.54 -26.31 -8.07
C SER A 93 0.19 -26.73 -7.51
N SER A 94 -0.86 -26.03 -7.91
CA SER A 94 -2.24 -26.37 -7.62
C SER A 94 -3.03 -26.37 -8.93
N PRO A 95 -3.94 -27.32 -9.13
CA PRO A 95 -4.76 -27.38 -10.33
C PRO A 95 -5.51 -26.04 -10.54
N LEU A 96 -5.42 -25.45 -11.73
CA LEU A 96 -5.96 -24.11 -12.06
C LEU A 96 -7.44 -24.12 -12.42
N GLU A 97 -8.12 -25.27 -12.35
CA GLU A 97 -9.52 -25.44 -12.75
C GLU A 97 -10.45 -24.59 -11.87
N SER A 98 -10.10 -24.38 -10.60
CA SER A 98 -10.85 -23.52 -9.68
C SER A 98 -10.51 -22.03 -9.79
N ALA A 99 -9.65 -21.61 -10.73
CA ALA A 99 -9.36 -20.20 -10.98
C ALA A 99 -10.56 -19.44 -11.58
N GLY A 100 -11.53 -20.17 -12.14
CA GLY A 100 -12.76 -19.63 -12.70
C GLY A 100 -12.62 -19.11 -14.13
N ASN A 101 -13.61 -18.33 -14.57
CA ASN A 101 -13.71 -17.81 -15.93
C ASN A 101 -13.32 -16.34 -16.01
N ALA A 102 -12.86 -15.93 -17.19
CA ALA A 102 -12.51 -14.55 -17.53
C ALA A 102 -13.06 -14.17 -18.91
N THR A 103 -13.39 -12.89 -19.06
CA THR A 103 -13.76 -12.26 -20.33
C THR A 103 -12.76 -11.13 -20.57
N PHE A 104 -12.06 -11.17 -21.70
CA PHE A 104 -10.98 -10.24 -21.98
C PHE A 104 -10.74 -10.14 -23.50
N LYS A 105 -10.64 -8.90 -24.01
CA LYS A 105 -10.42 -8.64 -25.44
C LYS A 105 -9.30 -7.62 -25.59
N ALA A 106 -8.28 -7.97 -26.36
CA ALA A 106 -7.17 -7.07 -26.66
C ALA A 106 -6.55 -7.39 -28.02
N LYS A 107 -6.27 -6.35 -28.80
CA LYS A 107 -5.57 -6.48 -30.09
C LYS A 107 -4.07 -6.67 -29.96
N ASN A 108 -3.49 -6.19 -28.87
CA ASN A 108 -2.05 -6.28 -28.60
C ASN A 108 -1.84 -6.34 -27.08
N ILE A 109 -1.41 -7.48 -26.58
CA ILE A 109 -1.05 -7.67 -25.18
C ILE A 109 0.11 -8.67 -25.06
N SER A 110 1.06 -8.37 -24.18
CA SER A 110 2.09 -9.34 -23.78
C SER A 110 1.50 -10.41 -22.87
N PHE A 111 1.96 -11.65 -22.97
CA PHE A 111 1.52 -12.74 -22.09
C PHE A 111 1.58 -12.40 -20.60
N ASP A 112 2.64 -11.72 -20.14
CA ASP A 112 2.81 -11.33 -18.73
C ASP A 112 1.68 -10.39 -18.27
N ASN A 113 1.40 -9.33 -19.03
CA ASN A 113 0.30 -8.41 -18.73
C ASN A 113 -1.08 -9.07 -18.79
N LEU A 114 -1.27 -10.03 -19.71
CA LEU A 114 -2.49 -10.83 -19.77
C LEU A 114 -2.66 -11.61 -18.46
N LEU A 115 -1.63 -12.30 -17.99
CA LEU A 115 -1.67 -13.04 -16.74
C LEU A 115 -1.97 -12.12 -15.55
N VAL A 116 -1.30 -10.95 -15.47
CA VAL A 116 -1.60 -9.95 -14.46
C VAL A 116 -3.11 -9.70 -14.44
N LYS A 117 -3.70 -9.28 -15.57
CA LYS A 117 -5.12 -8.93 -15.68
C LYS A 117 -6.07 -10.09 -15.37
N LEU A 118 -5.76 -11.31 -15.79
CA LEU A 118 -6.56 -12.48 -15.48
C LEU A 118 -6.67 -12.71 -13.97
N PHE A 119 -5.55 -12.62 -13.25
CA PHE A 119 -5.51 -12.89 -11.81
C PHE A 119 -5.89 -11.67 -10.94
N GLU A 120 -5.91 -10.43 -11.46
CA GLU A 120 -6.47 -9.27 -10.70
C GLU A 120 -7.99 -9.36 -10.59
N SER A 121 -8.67 -9.84 -11.63
CA SER A 121 -10.14 -9.80 -11.75
C SER A 121 -10.93 -10.55 -10.66
N LYS A 122 -10.25 -11.37 -9.85
CA LYS A 122 -10.86 -12.20 -8.80
C LYS A 122 -10.67 -11.64 -7.38
N MET A 123 -10.03 -10.49 -7.20
CA MET A 123 -9.78 -9.95 -5.85
C MET A 123 -11.04 -9.39 -5.13
N ASP A 124 -12.17 -9.24 -5.83
CA ASP A 124 -13.40 -8.61 -5.33
C ASP A 124 -14.60 -9.56 -5.23
N SER A 125 -14.48 -10.65 -4.47
CA SER A 125 -15.66 -11.43 -4.06
C SER A 125 -15.55 -11.88 -2.60
N LYS A 126 -15.24 -10.94 -1.70
CA LYS A 126 -15.76 -11.01 -0.33
C LYS A 126 -16.92 -10.03 -0.25
N THR A 127 -18.12 -10.57 -0.40
CA THR A 127 -19.34 -9.89 0.03
C THR A 127 -19.15 -9.48 1.49
N VAL A 128 -19.26 -8.18 1.74
CA VAL A 128 -19.39 -7.62 3.07
C VAL A 128 -20.66 -8.23 3.66
N ALA A 129 -20.50 -9.21 4.54
CA ALA A 129 -21.60 -9.67 5.37
C ALA A 129 -22.01 -8.49 6.26
N ASN A 130 -23.23 -8.01 6.06
CA ASN A 130 -23.86 -7.00 6.89
C ASN A 130 -23.78 -7.42 8.35
N ASN A 131 -22.96 -6.72 9.14
CA ASN A 131 -23.03 -6.79 10.59
C ASN A 131 -24.27 -6.02 11.07
N SER A 132 -25.43 -6.69 11.02
CA SER A 132 -26.54 -6.31 11.88
C SER A 132 -26.20 -6.75 13.31
N SER A 133 -26.01 -5.75 14.17
CA SER A 133 -25.83 -5.86 15.60
C SER A 133 -26.84 -6.80 16.28
N GLN A 134 -26.37 -7.94 16.78
CA GLN A 134 -26.97 -8.64 17.92
C GLN A 134 -25.90 -9.27 18.83
N PRO A 135 -26.15 -9.38 20.14
CA PRO A 135 -25.13 -9.81 21.09
C PRO A 135 -25.05 -11.34 21.19
N GLN A 136 -23.85 -11.85 20.88
CA GLN A 136 -23.09 -12.89 21.57
C GLN A 136 -23.85 -14.08 22.19
N GLN A 137 -23.71 -15.26 21.55
CA GLN A 137 -23.65 -16.55 22.23
C GLN A 137 -22.42 -17.30 21.73
N PHE A 138 -21.57 -17.71 22.68
CA PHE A 138 -20.34 -18.47 22.45
C PHE A 138 -20.68 -19.89 22.00
N SER A 139 -20.62 -20.11 20.69
CA SER A 139 -20.48 -21.45 20.10
C SER A 139 -19.08 -21.53 19.50
N ASN A 140 -18.27 -22.43 20.06
CA ASN A 140 -16.92 -22.73 19.61
C ASN A 140 -17.01 -23.55 18.31
N ASP A 141 -17.38 -22.90 17.21
CA ASP A 141 -17.32 -23.49 15.89
C ASP A 141 -15.95 -23.18 15.29
N THR A 142 -15.13 -24.22 15.18
CA THR A 142 -13.86 -24.17 14.45
C THR A 142 -14.20 -24.14 12.97
N SER A 143 -14.75 -23.02 12.53
CA SER A 143 -14.88 -22.71 11.11
C SER A 143 -13.47 -22.53 10.59
N SER A 144 -12.93 -23.60 10.00
CA SER A 144 -11.84 -23.49 9.05
C SER A 144 -12.38 -22.62 7.91
N ASN A 145 -12.22 -21.31 8.07
CA ASN A 145 -12.40 -20.34 7.02
C ASN A 145 -11.42 -20.76 5.93
N SER A 146 -11.89 -21.61 5.01
CA SER A 146 -11.25 -21.81 3.72
C SER A 146 -11.40 -20.47 3.03
N ALA A 147 -10.47 -19.57 3.34
CA ALA A 147 -10.27 -18.34 2.59
C ALA A 147 -10.15 -18.81 1.14
N GLY A 148 -11.20 -18.58 0.34
CA GLY A 148 -11.29 -19.12 -1.01
C GLY A 148 -9.95 -18.93 -1.70
N ASP A 149 -9.31 -20.05 -2.03
CA ASP A 149 -7.91 -20.07 -2.44
C ASP A 149 -7.78 -19.23 -3.71
N SER A 150 -7.37 -17.99 -3.53
CA SER A 150 -7.18 -17.07 -4.64
C SER A 150 -5.94 -17.52 -5.38
N TYR A 151 -6.07 -17.71 -6.68
CA TYR A 151 -4.95 -18.08 -7.52
C TYR A 151 -4.10 -16.87 -7.87
N THR A 152 -2.81 -17.11 -8.05
CA THR A 152 -1.85 -16.10 -8.48
C THR A 152 -0.71 -16.80 -9.22
N PHE A 153 0.21 -16.00 -9.76
CA PHE A 153 1.37 -16.48 -10.47
C PHE A 153 2.60 -15.68 -10.07
N MET A 154 3.76 -16.27 -10.30
CA MET A 154 5.06 -15.63 -10.17
C MET A 154 5.90 -16.01 -11.40
N LYS A 155 6.60 -15.03 -11.97
CA LYS A 155 7.60 -15.27 -13.00
C LYS A 155 8.99 -15.22 -12.36
N ASN A 156 9.78 -16.27 -12.54
CA ASN A 156 11.19 -16.29 -12.13
C ASN A 156 12.05 -16.77 -13.31
N GLY A 157 12.83 -15.84 -13.88
CA GLY A 157 13.58 -16.08 -15.10
C GLY A 157 12.67 -16.43 -16.28
N SER A 158 12.87 -17.63 -16.83
CA SER A 158 12.08 -18.17 -17.96
C SER A 158 10.83 -18.94 -17.52
N ILE A 159 10.74 -19.30 -16.23
CA ILE A 159 9.72 -20.22 -15.72
C ILE A 159 8.60 -19.44 -15.03
N TYR A 160 7.36 -19.82 -15.33
CA TYR A 160 6.16 -19.29 -14.71
C TYR A 160 5.62 -20.28 -13.67
N TYR A 161 5.46 -19.82 -12.44
CA TYR A 161 4.93 -20.60 -11.33
C TYR A 161 3.48 -20.19 -11.10
N PHE A 162 2.57 -21.17 -11.06
CA PHE A 162 1.15 -20.98 -10.81
C PHE A 162 0.73 -21.72 -9.54
N GLY A 163 -0.12 -21.10 -8.74
CA GLY A 163 -0.58 -21.69 -7.47
C GLY A 163 -1.54 -20.78 -6.72
N THR A 164 -1.86 -21.15 -5.48
CA THR A 164 -2.67 -20.32 -4.58
C THR A 164 -1.81 -19.27 -3.88
N LYS A 165 -2.38 -18.12 -3.49
CA LYS A 165 -1.64 -17.03 -2.81
C LYS A 165 -0.90 -17.47 -1.54
N ASN A 166 -1.38 -18.53 -0.90
CA ASN A 166 -0.79 -19.06 0.34
C ASN A 166 0.46 -19.91 0.08
N GLN A 167 0.68 -20.37 -1.15
CA GLN A 167 1.76 -21.28 -1.48
C GLN A 167 3.10 -20.55 -1.68
N LEU A 168 4.18 -21.05 -1.08
CA LEU A 168 5.52 -20.45 -1.15
C LEU A 168 6.04 -20.28 -2.59
N VAL A 169 5.66 -21.19 -3.49
CA VAL A 169 6.12 -21.21 -4.89
C VAL A 169 5.75 -19.97 -5.70
N VAL A 170 4.73 -19.21 -5.26
CA VAL A 170 4.28 -17.97 -5.92
C VAL A 170 4.53 -16.72 -5.07
N ARG A 171 5.15 -16.89 -3.89
CA ARG A 171 5.51 -15.79 -3.00
C ARG A 171 6.94 -15.35 -3.29
N ASN A 172 7.17 -14.06 -3.17
CA ASN A 172 8.49 -13.47 -3.29
C ASN A 172 8.79 -12.58 -2.08
N VAL A 173 10.07 -12.30 -1.86
CA VAL A 173 10.53 -11.31 -0.89
C VAL A 173 11.32 -10.25 -1.65
N LYS A 174 10.95 -8.99 -1.48
CA LYS A 174 11.60 -7.87 -2.15
C LYS A 174 11.94 -6.77 -1.15
N VAL A 175 13.15 -6.22 -1.31
CA VAL A 175 13.59 -5.04 -0.58
C VAL A 175 13.35 -3.82 -1.47
N ILE A 176 12.60 -2.84 -0.97
CA ILE A 176 12.19 -1.64 -1.70
C ILE A 176 12.74 -0.42 -0.95
N PRO A 177 13.86 0.16 -1.40
CA PRO A 177 14.43 1.36 -0.78
C PRO A 177 13.63 2.62 -1.14
N LEU A 178 13.61 3.57 -0.21
CA LEU A 178 13.17 4.95 -0.44
C LEU A 178 14.39 5.84 -0.69
N MET A 179 14.34 6.67 -1.72
CA MET A 179 15.44 7.50 -2.18
C MET A 179 15.24 8.99 -1.89
N HIS A 180 14.00 9.47 -1.89
CA HIS A 180 13.68 10.89 -1.77
C HIS A 180 12.95 11.25 -0.46
N ARG A 181 12.70 10.26 0.40
CA ARG A 181 12.04 10.44 1.71
C ARG A 181 12.53 9.40 2.73
N SER A 182 12.54 9.79 4.02
CA SER A 182 12.76 8.86 5.14
C SER A 182 11.53 7.99 5.42
N ILE A 183 11.76 6.70 5.67
CA ILE A 183 10.73 5.71 6.01
C ILE A 183 10.04 6.00 7.36
N GLU A 184 10.77 6.66 8.24
CA GLU A 184 10.33 7.12 9.55
C GLU A 184 10.00 8.61 9.47
N LEU A 185 8.76 8.97 9.82
CA LEU A 185 8.41 10.38 9.98
C LEU A 185 9.03 10.87 11.28
N LEU A 186 9.72 12.01 11.21
CA LEU A 186 10.24 12.66 12.40
C LEU A 186 9.03 13.10 13.25
N GLY A 187 8.87 12.48 14.42
CA GLY A 187 7.88 12.93 15.39
C GLY A 187 8.18 14.36 15.80
N ASN A 188 7.15 15.15 16.11
CA ASN A 188 7.37 16.42 16.77
C ASN A 188 8.18 16.14 18.04
N PRO A 189 9.27 16.89 18.30
CA PRO A 189 9.95 16.79 19.58
C PRO A 189 8.88 17.05 20.63
N THR A 190 8.58 16.04 21.44
CA THR A 190 7.75 16.24 22.60
C THR A 190 8.43 17.33 23.41
N SER A 191 7.65 18.29 23.89
CA SER A 191 8.13 19.25 24.87
C SER A 191 8.52 18.46 26.11
N GLU A 192 9.75 17.94 26.13
CA GLU A 192 10.44 17.63 27.37
C GLU A 192 10.52 18.97 28.08
N GLY A 193 9.52 19.22 28.92
CA GLY A 193 9.49 20.35 29.81
C GLY A 193 10.79 20.31 30.59
N ARG A 194 11.76 21.11 30.13
CA ARG A 194 12.84 21.55 30.99
C ARG A 194 12.13 22.37 32.06
N SER A 195 11.75 21.70 33.14
CA SER A 195 11.47 22.34 34.42
C SER A 195 12.81 22.90 34.88
N SER A 196 13.21 24.03 34.29
CA SER A 196 14.22 24.90 34.84
C SER A 196 13.70 25.26 36.22
N GLY A 197 14.31 24.65 37.25
CA GLY A 197 13.90 24.74 38.64
C GLY A 197 13.47 26.15 39.02
N ARG A 198 12.16 26.36 39.07
CA ARG A 198 11.53 27.47 39.76
C ARG A 198 10.65 26.84 40.81
N LEU A 199 11.08 27.08 42.04
CA LEU A 199 10.44 26.66 43.28
C LEU A 199 8.93 26.93 43.21
N ASN A 200 8.16 25.89 43.51
CA ASN A 200 6.73 25.98 43.77
C ASN A 200 6.51 26.92 44.97
N ASN A 201 6.26 28.21 44.72
CA ASN A 201 5.72 29.11 45.74
C ASN A 201 4.19 29.02 45.69
N SER A 202 3.65 27.94 46.23
CA SER A 202 2.22 27.81 46.46
C SER A 202 1.91 28.41 47.82
N ASN A 203 1.68 29.73 47.86
CA ASN A 203 1.03 30.35 49.00
C ASN A 203 0.12 31.50 48.56
N THR A 204 -1.03 31.14 47.99
CA THR A 204 -2.20 32.02 47.93
C THR A 204 -3.15 31.63 49.06
N ASN A 205 -2.94 32.28 50.21
CA ASN A 205 -3.83 32.23 51.36
C ASN A 205 -5.17 32.89 51.00
N ASN A 206 -6.26 32.11 51.05
CA ASN A 206 -7.61 32.62 51.07
C ASN A 206 -8.02 32.92 52.52
N TYR A 207 -8.61 34.10 52.71
CA TYR A 207 -9.15 34.58 53.98
C TYR A 207 -10.40 33.78 54.38
N THR A 208 -10.33 33.07 55.50
CA THR A 208 -11.50 32.83 56.35
C THR A 208 -11.11 32.66 57.82
N ASN A 209 -11.66 33.55 58.65
CA ASN A 209 -11.67 33.47 60.11
C ASN A 209 -12.24 32.13 60.60
N ASN A 210 -11.54 31.44 61.50
CA ASN A 210 -12.10 31.14 62.82
C ASN A 210 -11.02 30.77 63.83
N SER A 211 -11.16 31.33 65.04
CA SER A 211 -10.31 31.11 66.20
C SER A 211 -10.61 29.80 66.93
N SER A 212 -9.71 29.47 67.87
CA SER A 212 -9.81 28.55 69.03
C SER A 212 -9.83 27.04 68.75
N ASP A 213 -8.73 26.33 69.00
CA ASP A 213 -8.45 25.72 70.33
C ASP A 213 -7.34 24.65 70.27
N ASN A 214 -6.53 24.60 71.33
CA ASN A 214 -5.61 23.52 71.65
C ASN A 214 -6.37 22.27 72.10
N LYS A 215 -6.01 21.10 71.53
CA LYS A 215 -5.97 19.83 72.28
C LYS A 215 -5.16 18.76 71.54
N SER A 216 -4.20 18.21 72.26
CA SER A 216 -3.53 16.94 72.00
C SER A 216 -4.56 15.79 71.97
N ASN A 217 -4.54 14.93 70.96
CA ASN A 217 -4.43 13.48 71.17
C ASN A 217 -4.13 12.73 69.86
N SER A 218 -3.47 11.60 70.05
CA SER A 218 -3.01 10.60 69.10
C SER A 218 -4.09 9.94 68.23
N ASN A 219 -3.59 9.48 67.07
CA ASN A 219 -3.83 8.20 66.42
C ASN A 219 -4.75 8.16 65.19
N THR A 220 -4.15 7.62 64.11
CA THR A 220 -4.76 6.86 63.01
C THR A 220 -5.85 7.54 62.18
N ASN A 221 -5.52 7.96 60.96
CA ASN A 221 -5.99 7.25 59.76
C ASN A 221 -5.37 7.81 58.48
N ASN A 222 -4.89 6.87 57.64
CA ASN A 222 -4.94 6.88 56.19
C ASN A 222 -5.26 8.22 55.52
N TYR A 223 -4.21 8.97 55.21
CA TYR A 223 -4.21 9.76 53.98
C TYR A 223 -3.30 9.06 53.00
N GLN A 224 -3.95 8.13 52.30
CA GLN A 224 -3.55 7.65 51.00
C GLN A 224 -3.25 8.89 50.15
N SER A 225 -1.96 9.22 50.06
CA SER A 225 -1.46 10.14 49.04
C SER A 225 -1.72 9.43 47.72
N GLN A 226 -2.92 9.66 47.18
CA GLN A 226 -3.11 9.71 45.75
C GLN A 226 -2.23 10.86 45.27
N GLY A 227 -0.94 10.56 45.12
CA GLY A 227 -0.21 11.07 43.99
C GLY A 227 -1.10 10.76 42.80
N ASN A 228 -1.81 11.78 42.35
CA ASN A 228 -2.37 11.81 41.03
C ASN A 228 -1.13 11.81 40.14
N ASP A 229 -0.56 10.62 39.95
CA ASP A 229 0.32 10.31 38.86
C ASP A 229 -0.60 10.43 37.66
N SER A 230 -0.81 11.69 37.25
CA SER A 230 -1.26 12.00 35.93
C SER A 230 -0.28 11.24 35.07
N SER A 231 -0.73 10.08 34.61
CA SER A 231 -0.37 9.50 33.33
C SER A 231 -0.67 10.58 32.31
N SER A 232 0.17 11.63 32.31
CA SER A 232 0.55 12.34 31.13
C SER A 232 0.83 11.21 30.17
N GLY A 233 -0.10 11.04 29.24
CA GLY A 233 0.01 10.04 28.22
C GLY A 233 1.43 10.20 27.73
N LYS A 234 2.26 9.19 27.98
CA LYS A 234 3.32 8.89 27.06
C LYS A 234 2.56 8.59 25.78
N ASP A 235 2.20 9.66 25.07
CA ASP A 235 2.06 9.66 23.64
C ASP A 235 3.39 9.09 23.22
N ASN A 236 3.40 7.76 23.04
CA ASN A 236 4.50 7.08 22.42
C ASN A 236 4.66 7.85 21.12
N ALA A 237 5.68 8.69 21.06
CA ALA A 237 6.29 9.13 19.83
C ALA A 237 6.96 7.91 19.19
N SER A 238 6.22 6.80 19.08
CA SER A 238 6.50 5.71 18.19
C SER A 238 6.40 6.35 16.83
N SER A 239 7.57 6.68 16.31
CA SER A 239 7.73 7.39 15.06
C SER A 239 6.80 6.77 14.04
N GLN A 240 5.84 7.58 13.60
CA GLN A 240 4.83 7.15 12.65
C GLN A 240 5.59 6.70 11.40
N SER A 241 5.61 5.39 11.14
CA SER A 241 6.17 4.88 9.90
C SER A 241 5.26 5.35 8.77
N ILE A 242 5.85 5.65 7.62
CA ILE A 242 5.10 6.04 6.42
C ILE A 242 4.00 5.02 6.03
N LEU A 243 4.06 3.79 6.55
CA LEU A 243 2.99 2.79 6.49
C LEU A 243 1.60 3.33 6.91
N SER A 244 1.51 4.35 7.77
CA SER A 244 0.22 4.95 8.14
C SER A 244 -0.44 5.76 7.02
N ILE A 245 0.32 6.19 6.00
CA ILE A 245 -0.23 6.91 4.83
C ILE A 245 -0.70 5.95 3.74
N VAL A 246 -0.26 4.70 3.79
CA VAL A 246 -0.44 3.71 2.73
C VAL A 246 -1.86 3.13 2.81
N PRO A 247 -2.66 3.14 1.72
CA PRO A 247 -3.99 2.54 1.73
C PRO A 247 -3.98 1.07 2.13
N ALA A 248 -4.99 0.65 2.91
CA ALA A 248 -5.12 -0.73 3.37
C ALA A 248 -5.28 -1.77 2.23
N GLU A 249 -5.74 -1.34 1.05
CA GLU A 249 -5.89 -2.24 -0.09
C GLU A 249 -4.55 -2.74 -0.63
N ILE A 250 -3.52 -1.89 -0.64
CA ILE A 250 -2.21 -2.26 -1.16
C ILE A 250 -1.32 -2.96 -0.13
N THR A 251 -1.69 -2.93 1.15
CA THR A 251 -1.03 -3.70 2.22
C THR A 251 -1.70 -5.06 2.46
N LYS A 252 -2.83 -5.32 1.81
CA LYS A 252 -3.58 -6.57 1.91
C LYS A 252 -2.75 -7.75 1.37
N ASP A 253 -2.74 -8.84 2.13
CA ASP A 253 -2.00 -10.08 1.84
C ASP A 253 -0.46 -9.92 1.77
N LEU A 254 0.09 -8.77 2.21
CA LEU A 254 1.53 -8.50 2.29
C LEU A 254 2.01 -8.43 3.74
N ASP A 255 3.13 -9.07 4.03
CA ASP A 255 3.89 -8.89 5.27
C ASP A 255 4.99 -7.86 5.00
N ILE A 256 4.88 -6.68 5.63
CA ILE A 256 5.77 -5.55 5.41
C ILE A 256 6.52 -5.25 6.70
N LYS A 257 7.85 -5.29 6.63
CA LYS A 257 8.74 -4.88 7.70
C LYS A 257 9.55 -3.66 7.25
N VAL A 258 9.85 -2.78 8.19
CA VAL A 258 10.63 -1.58 7.97
C VAL A 258 12.07 -1.84 8.40
N ASP A 259 13.01 -1.62 7.50
CA ASP A 259 14.43 -1.55 7.81
C ASP A 259 14.85 -0.07 7.83
N LYS A 260 15.18 0.40 9.03
CA LYS A 260 15.56 1.80 9.28
C LYS A 260 16.97 2.11 8.79
N GLU A 261 17.87 1.14 8.82
CA GLU A 261 19.28 1.36 8.45
C GLU A 261 19.41 1.50 6.93
N LEU A 262 18.64 0.70 6.20
CA LEU A 262 18.63 0.73 4.73
C LEU A 262 17.54 1.65 4.15
N ASN A 263 16.80 2.37 4.99
CA ASN A 263 15.65 3.21 4.59
C ASN A 263 14.72 2.47 3.61
N SER A 264 14.38 1.22 3.91
CA SER A 264 13.74 0.32 2.96
C SER A 264 12.62 -0.50 3.57
N PHE A 265 11.68 -0.91 2.73
CA PHE A 265 10.68 -1.91 3.10
C PHE A 265 11.15 -3.28 2.69
N VAL A 266 11.08 -4.22 3.63
CA VAL A 266 11.18 -5.65 3.34
C VAL A 266 9.76 -6.18 3.21
N VAL A 267 9.37 -6.56 2.00
CA VAL A 267 7.99 -6.99 1.68
C VAL A 267 8.00 -8.46 1.28
N ASN A 268 7.11 -9.23 1.89
CA ASN A 268 6.87 -10.64 1.60
C ASN A 268 5.39 -10.86 1.22
N GLY A 269 5.14 -11.55 0.11
CA GLY A 269 3.79 -11.82 -0.35
C GLY A 269 3.73 -12.35 -1.79
N PRO A 270 2.52 -12.49 -2.36
CA PRO A 270 2.34 -12.79 -3.78
C PRO A 270 3.06 -11.79 -4.67
N ALA A 271 3.76 -12.27 -5.70
CA ALA A 271 4.59 -11.42 -6.56
C ALA A 271 3.82 -10.23 -7.18
N ALA A 272 2.61 -10.47 -7.68
CA ALA A 272 1.77 -9.43 -8.26
C ALA A 272 1.44 -8.30 -7.26
N ASN A 273 1.20 -8.61 -5.99
CA ASN A 273 0.92 -7.60 -4.97
C ASN A 273 2.18 -6.80 -4.62
N ILE A 274 3.35 -7.45 -4.60
CA ILE A 274 4.64 -6.79 -4.36
C ILE A 274 4.95 -5.79 -5.47
N ASP A 275 4.75 -6.16 -6.73
CA ASP A 275 5.04 -5.27 -7.87
C ASP A 275 4.12 -4.04 -7.88
N ARG A 276 2.84 -4.21 -7.48
CA ARG A 276 1.92 -3.09 -7.27
C ARG A 276 2.38 -2.18 -6.13
N PHE A 277 2.77 -2.77 -5.00
CA PHE A 277 3.25 -2.01 -3.85
C PHE A 277 4.53 -1.24 -4.20
N GLU A 278 5.49 -1.87 -4.87
CA GLU A 278 6.71 -1.20 -5.35
C GLU A 278 6.39 -0.04 -6.30
N SER A 279 5.47 -0.23 -7.24
CA SER A 279 5.05 0.82 -8.17
C SER A 279 4.42 2.00 -7.42
N PHE A 280 3.63 1.73 -6.38
CA PHE A 280 3.07 2.76 -5.51
C PHE A 280 4.14 3.49 -4.69
N ILE A 281 5.08 2.76 -4.10
CA ILE A 281 6.18 3.36 -3.32
C ILE A 281 7.03 4.27 -4.21
N LYS A 282 7.39 3.84 -5.42
CA LYS A 282 8.08 4.68 -6.41
C LYS A 282 7.27 5.91 -6.81
N TYR A 283 5.95 5.82 -6.82
CA TYR A 283 5.08 6.94 -7.16
C TYR A 283 5.04 8.01 -6.06
N ILE A 284 5.07 7.61 -4.78
CA ILE A 284 5.07 8.55 -3.65
C ILE A 284 6.45 9.10 -3.31
N ASP A 285 7.51 8.37 -3.66
CA ASP A 285 8.90 8.75 -3.42
C ASP A 285 9.39 9.77 -4.45
N LYS A 286 8.97 11.03 -4.27
CA LYS A 286 9.33 12.16 -5.15
C LYS A 286 10.11 13.20 -4.37
N ALA A 287 11.09 13.80 -5.03
CA ALA A 287 11.85 14.91 -4.47
C ALA A 287 10.95 16.12 -4.20
N VAL A 288 11.06 16.71 -3.00
CA VAL A 288 10.36 17.93 -2.62
C VAL A 288 11.23 19.14 -3.00
N PRO A 289 10.73 20.10 -3.81
CA PRO A 289 11.50 21.28 -4.17
C PRO A 289 11.67 22.21 -2.95
N VAL A 290 12.87 22.76 -2.80
CA VAL A 290 13.15 23.77 -1.77
C VAL A 290 12.68 25.14 -2.28
N ILE A 291 11.87 25.83 -1.49
CA ILE A 291 11.46 27.22 -1.75
C ILE A 291 12.10 28.14 -0.71
N LEU A 292 12.69 29.24 -1.17
CA LEU A 292 13.18 30.30 -0.29
C LEU A 292 12.06 31.32 -0.12
N ILE A 293 11.60 31.50 1.12
CA ILE A 293 10.59 32.50 1.47
C ILE A 293 11.32 33.70 2.07
N GLU A 294 11.28 34.84 1.39
CA GLU A 294 11.78 36.11 1.90
C GLU A 294 10.60 36.99 2.31
N VAL A 295 10.58 37.44 3.57
CA VAL A 295 9.53 38.32 4.11
C VAL A 295 10.18 39.62 4.55
N MET A 296 9.82 40.73 3.90
CA MET A 296 10.14 42.08 4.39
C MET A 296 8.97 42.60 5.23
N LEU A 297 9.23 42.90 6.50
CA LEU A 297 8.25 43.50 7.41
C LEU A 297 8.58 44.98 7.56
N LEU A 298 7.74 45.85 7.00
CA LEU A 298 7.91 47.30 7.02
C LEU A 298 6.93 47.92 8.01
N GLU A 299 7.46 48.47 9.11
CA GLU A 299 6.70 49.32 10.04
C GLU A 299 7.06 50.78 9.77
N VAL A 300 6.06 51.61 9.43
CA VAL A 300 6.25 53.05 9.24
C VAL A 300 5.48 53.79 10.32
N SER A 301 6.20 54.44 11.23
CA SER A 301 5.63 55.39 12.19
C SER A 301 6.10 56.81 11.86
N LYS A 302 5.14 57.71 11.59
CA LYS A 302 5.40 59.15 11.44
C LYS A 302 4.87 59.85 12.69
N SER A 303 5.75 60.45 13.49
CA SER A 303 5.38 61.36 14.57
C SER A 303 5.69 62.80 14.17
N ALA A 304 4.72 63.70 14.38
CA ALA A 304 4.89 65.14 14.24
C ALA A 304 4.51 65.78 15.58
N THR A 305 5.50 66.22 16.34
CA THR A 305 5.28 66.98 17.58
C THR A 305 5.28 68.45 17.24
N ILE A 306 4.12 69.11 17.32
CA ILE A 306 4.01 70.56 17.24
C ILE A 306 3.91 71.07 18.67
N GLU A 307 4.97 71.70 19.16
CA GLU A 307 5.02 72.29 20.50
C GLU A 307 4.94 73.82 20.38
N THR A 308 3.81 74.38 20.82
CA THR A 308 3.59 75.83 20.92
C THR A 308 3.62 76.21 22.39
N GLY A 309 4.75 76.72 22.88
CA GLY A 309 4.93 77.16 24.26
C GLY A 309 4.93 78.69 24.39
N PHE A 310 4.37 79.19 25.49
CA PHE A 310 4.51 80.60 25.89
C PHE A 310 5.54 80.68 27.03
N SER A 311 6.66 81.39 26.82
CA SER A 311 7.66 81.63 27.85
C SER A 311 7.49 83.03 28.45
N ALA A 312 7.15 83.12 29.75
CA ALA A 312 7.17 84.35 30.51
C ALA A 312 8.17 84.24 31.67
N GLY A 313 9.09 85.19 31.75
CA GLY A 313 10.04 85.33 32.86
C GLY A 313 9.68 86.53 33.74
N ILE A 314 9.71 86.37 35.06
CA ILE A 314 9.65 87.47 36.03
C ILE A 314 11.08 87.79 36.48
N GLY A 315 11.46 89.06 36.44
CA GLY A 315 12.78 89.52 36.87
C GLY A 315 12.69 90.91 37.49
N ASP A 316 13.47 91.16 38.54
CA ASP A 316 13.35 92.36 39.37
C ASP A 316 13.99 93.63 38.77
N LYS A 317 14.23 93.66 37.45
CA LYS A 317 14.72 94.83 36.70
C LYS A 317 13.97 94.94 35.37
N PRO A 318 13.50 96.14 34.96
CA PRO A 318 12.76 96.30 33.71
C PRO A 318 13.64 95.95 32.50
N VAL A 319 13.20 94.97 31.72
CA VAL A 319 13.80 94.57 30.44
C VAL A 319 12.74 94.63 29.35
N THR A 320 13.13 94.97 28.12
CA THR A 320 12.23 94.99 26.95
C THR A 320 11.77 93.58 26.61
N THR A 321 10.47 93.30 26.77
CA THR A 321 9.86 92.02 26.41
C THR A 321 9.98 91.77 24.91
N LYS A 322 10.59 90.66 24.50
CA LYS A 322 10.56 90.15 23.12
C LYS A 322 9.68 88.90 23.06
N GLY A 323 8.73 88.86 22.12
CA GLY A 323 7.84 87.71 21.92
C GLY A 323 8.12 87.05 20.57
N THR A 324 8.59 85.79 20.60
CA THR A 324 8.84 85.00 19.39
C THR A 324 7.73 83.96 19.19
N VAL A 325 7.11 83.91 18.01
CA VAL A 325 6.14 82.86 17.64
C VAL A 325 6.79 81.90 16.63
N PHE A 326 6.93 80.62 17.00
CA PHE A 326 7.41 79.58 16.08
C PHE A 326 6.29 79.19 15.08
N PRO A 327 6.60 78.85 13.80
CA PRO A 327 7.92 78.52 13.29
C PRO A 327 8.65 79.62 12.50
N ASN A 328 8.11 80.83 12.30
CA ASN A 328 8.85 81.97 11.70
C ASN A 328 8.07 83.30 11.77
N SER A 329 8.06 83.99 12.91
CA SER A 329 7.89 85.45 12.97
C SER A 329 8.33 86.01 14.32
N ASP A 330 9.21 87.01 14.28
CA ASP A 330 9.62 87.82 15.44
C ASP A 330 8.72 89.06 15.50
N ILE A 331 8.07 89.31 16.63
CA ILE A 331 7.22 90.49 16.83
C ILE A 331 7.96 91.42 17.80
N VAL A 332 8.36 92.60 17.31
CA VAL A 332 9.03 93.67 18.07
C VAL A 332 8.02 94.46 18.88
#